data_AF-A0A840N783-F1
#
_entry.id   AF-A0A840N783-F1
#
_cell.length_a   1.000
_cell.length_b   1.000
_cell.length_c   1.000
_cell.angle_alpha   90.00
_cell.angle_beta   90.00
_cell.angle_gamma   90.00
#
_symmetry.space_group_name_H-M   'P 1'
#
loop_
_entity.id
_entity.type
_entity.pdbx_description
1 polymer ?
#
loop_
_entity_poly.entity_id
_entity_poly.type
_entity_poly.pdbx_seq_one_letter_code
_entity_poly.pdbx_strand_id
1 'polypeptide(L)'
;MQPRNGEDLQFRMKGHKLWADASYGLFGRSPDHVASFITGMTCRPEVFDIPEHGFRTRLLDYYQYIRSNDLYVSYATHPPQGARNYSTDAKAHFFKSPALHVEAMDDEGIILHGMKTLATGGAFCDEVWIGNLTPLAPDRIKEAVTCAIPVNSAGLSLWSRRSMEGAAPNEFDYPLSSRFDESDCMLVCEHVRVPWSRVFTIGNVDLSRAIYMETGGHYFGNHQSNVRFWSKLQLIVGLANKIAKSASVRGIPAVQETLGKLAAMEATIAGLVHGQVSDHQPLGDGYVVVNQRYMYAALSWCQDNYGLICATVRELMGGAIFQMPADISIIESGKLNDIFETYWATDGETALDRMKLYKLAWDLLASEFGARHVQYENFYAGPPFLVRAHSMRLAPWDRFDATVDTLMASYGPQSHTRTAAE
;
A
#
# COMPACT_ATOMS: atom_id res chain seq x y z
N MET A 1 1.52 -3.99 -18.98
CA MET A 1 1.27 -5.23 -19.75
C MET A 1 0.20 -6.07 -19.08
N GLN A 2 -0.78 -6.59 -19.82
CA GLN A 2 -1.78 -7.53 -19.30
C GLN A 2 -1.20 -8.96 -19.31
N PRO A 3 -1.08 -9.67 -18.18
CA PRO A 3 -0.37 -10.94 -18.11
C PRO A 3 -1.24 -12.12 -18.57
N ARG A 4 -0.66 -13.03 -19.37
CA ARG A 4 -1.30 -14.25 -19.89
C ARG A 4 -0.72 -15.54 -19.32
N ASN A 5 0.43 -15.47 -18.66
CA ASN A 5 1.10 -16.62 -18.06
C ASN A 5 1.97 -16.19 -16.86
N GLY A 6 2.60 -17.17 -16.20
CA GLY A 6 3.49 -16.93 -15.07
C GLY A 6 4.75 -16.11 -15.42
N GLU A 7 5.26 -16.19 -16.64
CA GLU A 7 6.43 -15.41 -17.08
C GLU A 7 6.10 -13.91 -17.16
N ASP A 8 4.92 -13.56 -17.66
CA ASP A 8 4.45 -12.17 -17.68
C ASP A 8 4.29 -11.62 -16.26
N LEU A 9 3.77 -12.43 -15.32
CA LEU A 9 3.68 -12.04 -13.91
C LEU A 9 5.06 -11.89 -13.28
N GLN A 10 6.00 -12.76 -13.60
CA GLN A 10 7.38 -12.65 -13.14
C GLN A 10 8.06 -11.39 -13.68
N PHE A 11 7.83 -11.06 -14.95
CA PHE A 11 8.30 -9.82 -15.57
C PHE A 11 7.75 -8.59 -14.84
N ARG A 12 6.44 -8.57 -14.57
CA ARG A 12 5.79 -7.49 -13.80
C ARG A 12 6.36 -7.37 -12.39
N MET A 13 6.50 -8.48 -11.66
CA MET A 13 7.08 -8.51 -10.31
C MET A 13 8.50 -7.93 -10.29
N LYS A 14 9.35 -8.31 -11.26
CA LYS A 14 10.70 -7.73 -11.40
C LYS A 14 10.64 -6.23 -11.68
N GLY A 15 9.74 -5.78 -12.55
CA GLY A 15 9.52 -4.35 -12.83
C GLY A 15 9.12 -3.57 -11.58
N HIS A 16 8.14 -4.07 -10.81
CA HIS A 16 7.76 -3.47 -9.53
C HIS A 16 8.91 -3.47 -8.52
N LYS A 17 9.74 -4.52 -8.50
CA LYS A 17 10.91 -4.59 -7.62
C LYS A 17 11.96 -3.54 -7.97
N LEU A 18 12.22 -3.31 -9.26
CA LEU A 18 13.15 -2.26 -9.72
C LEU A 18 12.70 -0.86 -9.26
N TRP A 19 11.41 -0.53 -9.45
CA TRP A 19 10.84 0.74 -8.98
C TRP A 19 10.89 0.87 -7.46
N ALA A 20 10.55 -0.19 -6.74
CA ALA A 20 10.62 -0.20 -5.30
C ALA A 20 12.06 -0.01 -4.81
N ASP A 21 13.04 -0.71 -5.37
CA ASP A 21 14.44 -0.60 -4.97
C ASP A 21 15.03 0.78 -5.21
N ALA A 22 14.60 1.49 -6.26
CA ALA A 22 15.01 2.87 -6.53
C ALA A 22 14.59 3.86 -5.43
N SER A 23 13.55 3.54 -4.66
CA SER A 23 13.07 4.34 -3.53
C SER A 23 13.25 3.64 -2.18
N TYR A 24 13.98 2.52 -2.14
CA TYR A 24 14.09 1.65 -0.97
C TYR A 24 12.72 1.21 -0.40
N GLY A 25 11.72 1.08 -1.27
CA GLY A 25 10.34 0.77 -0.96
C GLY A 25 9.58 1.89 -0.25
N LEU A 26 10.13 3.11 -0.17
CA LEU A 26 9.51 4.23 0.53
C LEU A 26 8.35 4.84 -0.26
N PHE A 27 8.41 4.86 -1.60
CA PHE A 27 7.28 5.30 -2.42
C PHE A 27 6.17 4.24 -2.46
N GLY A 28 5.11 4.48 -1.68
CA GLY A 28 3.89 3.69 -1.64
C GLY A 28 2.97 3.87 -2.85
N ARG A 29 3.13 4.98 -3.56
CA ARG A 29 2.31 5.40 -4.70
C ARG A 29 3.17 5.79 -5.89
N SER A 30 4.29 5.12 -6.10
CA SER A 30 5.06 5.25 -7.35
C SER A 30 4.17 5.01 -8.60
N PRO A 31 4.56 5.52 -9.78
CA PRO A 31 3.73 5.48 -10.99
C PRO A 31 3.24 4.07 -11.40
N ASP A 32 3.97 3.02 -11.02
CA ASP A 32 3.61 1.63 -11.28
C ASP A 32 2.46 1.10 -10.40
N HIS A 33 2.10 1.77 -9.31
CA HIS A 33 1.05 1.33 -8.38
C HIS A 33 -0.36 1.41 -9.00
N VAL A 34 -0.88 2.61 -9.30
CA VAL A 34 -2.25 2.75 -9.85
C VAL A 34 -2.32 2.22 -11.29
N ALA A 35 -1.23 2.32 -12.06
CA ALA A 35 -1.12 1.65 -13.35
C ALA A 35 -1.34 0.12 -13.26
N SER A 36 -0.94 -0.50 -12.14
CA SER A 36 -1.19 -1.92 -11.87
C SER A 36 -2.69 -2.20 -11.64
N PHE A 37 -3.39 -1.35 -10.88
CA PHE A 37 -4.84 -1.43 -10.71
C PHE A 37 -5.56 -1.34 -12.06
N ILE A 38 -5.28 -0.31 -12.85
CA ILE A 38 -5.94 -0.07 -14.13
C ILE A 38 -5.66 -1.21 -15.11
N THR A 39 -4.41 -1.71 -15.15
CA THR A 39 -4.10 -2.89 -15.95
C THR A 39 -4.97 -4.09 -15.56
N GLY A 40 -5.17 -4.34 -14.26
CA GLY A 40 -6.01 -5.43 -13.79
C GLY A 40 -7.48 -5.24 -14.14
N MET A 41 -7.99 -4.01 -14.10
CA MET A 41 -9.35 -3.67 -14.53
C MET A 41 -9.59 -4.01 -16.00
N THR A 42 -8.57 -3.84 -16.85
CA THR A 42 -8.67 -4.16 -18.28
C THR A 42 -8.59 -5.66 -18.62
N CYS A 43 -8.28 -6.53 -17.65
CA CYS A 43 -8.14 -7.97 -17.90
C CYS A 43 -9.49 -8.70 -17.91
N ARG A 44 -10.56 -8.07 -17.41
CA ARG A 44 -11.94 -8.57 -17.51
C ARG A 44 -12.90 -7.45 -17.96
N PRO A 45 -12.72 -6.95 -19.19
CA PRO A 45 -13.47 -5.80 -19.67
C PRO A 45 -14.98 -6.09 -19.84
N GLU A 46 -15.37 -7.36 -19.92
CA GLU A 46 -16.76 -7.82 -20.04
C GLU A 46 -17.62 -7.47 -18.81
N VAL A 47 -17.00 -7.25 -17.65
CA VAL A 47 -17.69 -6.72 -16.44
C VAL A 47 -18.34 -5.35 -16.71
N PHE A 48 -17.86 -4.63 -17.74
CA PHE A 48 -18.33 -3.30 -18.11
C PHE A 48 -19.20 -3.28 -19.38
N ASP A 49 -19.66 -4.43 -19.86
CA ASP A 49 -20.63 -4.53 -20.97
C ASP A 49 -22.05 -4.17 -20.48
N ILE A 50 -22.21 -2.94 -20.00
CA ILE A 50 -23.50 -2.37 -19.61
C ILE A 50 -24.12 -1.71 -20.83
N PRO A 51 -25.36 -2.08 -21.22
CA PRO A 51 -26.05 -1.48 -22.36
C PRO A 51 -26.02 0.04 -22.31
N GLU A 52 -25.80 0.68 -23.47
CA GLU A 52 -25.90 2.13 -23.67
C GLU A 52 -24.86 3.01 -22.94
N HIS A 53 -24.01 2.44 -22.08
CA HIS A 53 -23.02 3.21 -21.31
C HIS A 53 -21.62 3.30 -21.94
N GLY A 54 -21.19 2.27 -22.69
CA GLY A 54 -19.88 2.25 -23.35
C GLY A 54 -18.66 2.23 -22.39
N PHE A 55 -18.85 1.83 -21.13
CA PHE A 55 -17.80 1.83 -20.10
C PHE A 55 -16.58 1.00 -20.46
N ARG A 56 -16.79 -0.19 -21.04
CA ARG A 56 -15.71 -1.05 -21.53
C ARG A 56 -14.75 -0.31 -22.44
N THR A 57 -15.27 0.30 -23.50
CA THR A 57 -14.47 1.01 -24.50
C THR A 57 -13.69 2.15 -23.85
N ARG A 58 -14.35 2.96 -23.02
CA ARG A 58 -13.73 4.09 -22.31
C ARG A 58 -12.58 3.66 -21.40
N LEU A 59 -12.74 2.56 -20.66
CA LEU A 59 -11.69 2.02 -19.80
C LEU A 59 -10.48 1.53 -20.62
N LEU A 60 -10.73 0.84 -21.73
CA LEU A 60 -9.66 0.34 -22.61
C LEU A 60 -8.93 1.49 -23.32
N ASP A 61 -9.66 2.51 -23.77
CA ASP A 61 -9.09 3.71 -24.39
C ASP A 61 -8.26 4.49 -23.38
N TYR A 62 -8.75 4.66 -22.15
CA TYR A 62 -7.99 5.31 -21.07
C TYR A 62 -6.73 4.53 -20.72
N TYR A 63 -6.81 3.19 -20.64
CA TYR A 63 -5.63 2.34 -20.43
C TYR A 63 -4.58 2.53 -21.54
N GLN A 64 -5.00 2.60 -22.81
CA GLN A 64 -4.08 2.87 -23.91
C GLN A 64 -3.49 4.27 -23.83
N TYR A 65 -4.30 5.27 -23.48
CA TYR A 65 -3.88 6.66 -23.33
C TYR A 65 -2.81 6.82 -22.26
N ILE A 66 -3.05 6.37 -21.01
CA ILE A 66 -2.07 6.53 -19.92
C ILE A 66 -0.78 5.78 -20.20
N ARG A 67 -0.88 4.60 -20.84
CA ARG A 67 0.28 3.78 -21.18
C ARG A 67 1.13 4.42 -22.28
N SER A 68 0.50 5.03 -23.27
CA SER A 68 1.20 5.62 -24.42
C SER A 68 1.83 6.98 -24.10
N ASN A 69 1.37 7.64 -23.04
CA ASN A 69 1.86 8.95 -22.59
C ASN A 69 2.67 8.88 -21.28
N ASP A 70 2.89 7.69 -20.73
CA ASP A 70 3.61 7.45 -19.47
C ASP A 70 3.10 8.29 -18.28
N LEU A 71 1.77 8.39 -18.16
CA LEU A 71 1.16 9.26 -17.15
C LEU A 71 1.26 8.65 -15.75
N TYR A 72 1.64 9.50 -14.80
CA TYR A 72 1.55 9.19 -13.39
C TYR A 72 0.12 9.42 -12.91
N VAL A 73 -0.54 8.33 -12.50
CA VAL A 73 -1.89 8.36 -11.94
C VAL A 73 -1.83 8.11 -10.44
N SER A 74 -2.35 9.04 -9.62
CA SER A 74 -2.70 8.77 -8.22
C SER A 74 -4.18 8.38 -8.11
N TYR A 75 -4.67 8.03 -6.93
CA TYR A 75 -6.07 7.67 -6.73
C TYR A 75 -6.67 8.29 -5.47
N ALA A 76 -7.97 8.58 -5.49
CA ALA A 76 -8.71 9.09 -4.35
C ALA A 76 -9.96 8.23 -4.16
N THR A 77 -9.86 7.23 -3.29
CA THR A 77 -10.87 6.17 -3.16
C THR A 77 -11.68 6.22 -1.88
N HIS A 78 -11.19 6.92 -0.86
CA HIS A 78 -11.80 6.92 0.47
C HIS A 78 -12.73 8.11 0.67
N PRO A 79 -13.98 7.89 1.13
CA PRO A 79 -14.84 8.99 1.56
C PRO A 79 -14.34 9.56 2.90
N PRO A 80 -14.64 10.85 3.19
CA PRO A 80 -14.35 11.45 4.49
C PRO A 80 -15.03 10.67 5.63
N GLN A 81 -14.37 10.56 6.79
CA GLN A 81 -14.79 9.67 7.89
C GLN A 81 -16.24 9.91 8.37
N GLY A 82 -16.72 11.16 8.35
CA GLY A 82 -18.09 11.52 8.71
C GLY A 82 -19.16 11.19 7.66
N ALA A 83 -18.77 10.89 6.41
CA ALA A 83 -19.73 10.54 5.36
C ALA A 83 -20.06 9.04 5.30
N ARG A 84 -19.25 8.18 5.95
CA ARG A 84 -19.41 6.71 5.90
C ARG A 84 -20.73 6.20 6.50
N ASN A 85 -21.23 6.89 7.52
CA ASN A 85 -22.48 6.57 8.23
C ASN A 85 -23.52 7.68 8.08
N TYR A 86 -23.39 8.52 7.05
CA TYR A 86 -24.33 9.63 6.88
C TYR A 86 -25.71 9.07 6.53
N SER A 87 -26.72 9.41 7.32
CA SER A 87 -28.11 9.06 7.04
C SER A 87 -28.68 10.09 6.07
N THR A 88 -29.50 9.67 5.11
CA THR A 88 -30.24 10.58 4.24
C THR A 88 -31.41 11.27 4.97
N ASP A 89 -31.65 10.97 6.25
CA ASP A 89 -32.66 11.63 7.07
C ASP A 89 -32.26 13.10 7.35
N ALA A 90 -32.88 14.01 6.62
CA ALA A 90 -32.69 15.45 6.73
C ALA A 90 -33.03 16.02 8.12
N LYS A 91 -33.79 15.29 8.96
CA LYS A 91 -34.12 15.72 10.34
C LYS A 91 -33.00 15.45 11.34
N ALA A 92 -32.01 14.62 10.98
CA ALA A 92 -30.96 14.16 11.90
C ALA A 92 -29.63 14.91 11.80
N HIS A 93 -29.44 15.80 10.81
CA HIS A 93 -28.11 16.33 10.49
C HIS A 93 -28.06 17.84 10.24
N PHE A 94 -27.08 18.49 10.88
CA PHE A 94 -26.80 19.93 10.78
C PHE A 94 -26.02 20.34 9.50
N PHE A 95 -25.49 19.39 8.72
CA PHE A 95 -24.64 19.66 7.54
C PHE A 95 -24.92 18.70 6.37
N LYS A 96 -24.67 19.15 5.13
CA LYS A 96 -24.70 18.31 3.92
C LYS A 96 -23.51 17.34 3.89
N SER A 97 -23.69 16.13 3.34
CA SER A 97 -22.60 15.16 3.19
C SER A 97 -21.43 15.78 2.40
N PRO A 98 -20.20 15.72 2.91
CA PRO A 98 -19.03 16.23 2.19
C PRO A 98 -18.52 15.26 1.12
N ALA A 99 -19.03 14.02 1.04
CA ALA A 99 -18.54 13.03 0.09
C ALA A 99 -18.67 13.51 -1.36
N LEU A 100 -17.63 13.22 -2.15
CA LEU A 100 -17.66 13.41 -3.59
C LEU A 100 -18.82 12.64 -4.22
N HIS A 101 -19.62 13.34 -5.00
CA HIS A 101 -20.77 12.78 -5.69
C HIS A 101 -20.99 13.46 -7.05
N VAL A 102 -21.78 12.80 -7.90
CA VAL A 102 -22.30 13.38 -9.14
C VAL A 102 -23.41 14.37 -8.80
N GLU A 103 -23.15 15.64 -9.03
CA GLU A 103 -24.10 16.73 -8.78
C GLU A 103 -25.09 16.87 -9.94
N ALA A 104 -24.57 16.87 -11.17
CA ALA A 104 -25.33 16.99 -12.40
C ALA A 104 -24.70 16.18 -13.55
N MET A 105 -25.50 15.91 -14.58
CA MET A 105 -25.11 15.18 -15.79
C MET A 105 -25.76 15.86 -17.01
N ASP A 106 -25.05 15.89 -18.13
CA ASP A 106 -25.55 16.38 -19.41
C ASP A 106 -24.83 15.66 -20.58
N ASP A 107 -25.01 16.17 -21.79
CA ASP A 107 -24.49 15.54 -23.01
C ASP A 107 -22.96 15.51 -23.11
N GLU A 108 -22.23 16.42 -22.46
CA GLU A 108 -20.75 16.42 -22.53
C GLU A 108 -20.11 15.62 -21.38
N GLY A 109 -20.81 15.42 -20.27
CA GLY A 109 -20.29 14.61 -19.18
C GLY A 109 -21.03 14.77 -17.85
N ILE A 110 -20.26 14.68 -16.77
CA ILE A 110 -20.74 14.79 -15.40
C ILE A 110 -20.09 15.98 -14.69
N ILE A 111 -20.76 16.49 -13.67
CA ILE A 111 -20.23 17.49 -12.75
C ILE A 111 -20.07 16.85 -11.38
N LEU A 112 -18.84 16.87 -10.86
CA LEU A 112 -18.49 16.33 -9.56
C LEU A 112 -18.37 17.44 -8.52
N HIS A 113 -18.94 17.20 -7.35
CA HIS A 113 -18.81 18.09 -6.20
C HIS A 113 -18.56 17.29 -4.93
N GLY A 114 -17.71 17.82 -4.04
CA GLY A 114 -17.39 17.24 -2.74
C GLY A 114 -15.95 16.74 -2.65
N MET A 115 -15.65 15.91 -1.65
CA MET A 115 -14.28 15.54 -1.31
C MET A 115 -14.03 14.03 -1.23
N LYS A 116 -12.77 13.66 -1.49
CA LYS A 116 -12.18 12.34 -1.21
C LYS A 116 -10.92 12.54 -0.38
N THR A 117 -10.58 11.57 0.44
CA THR A 117 -9.41 11.66 1.33
C THR A 117 -8.23 10.87 0.78
N LEU A 118 -7.03 11.35 1.07
CA LEU A 118 -5.76 10.62 0.92
C LEU A 118 -5.41 10.24 -0.54
N ALA A 119 -5.40 11.23 -1.42
CA ALA A 119 -4.72 11.16 -2.72
C ALA A 119 -3.20 11.25 -2.51
N THR A 120 -2.60 10.21 -1.92
CA THR A 120 -1.16 10.14 -1.69
C THR A 120 -0.39 10.20 -3.01
N GLY A 121 0.58 11.11 -3.11
CA GLY A 121 1.28 11.41 -4.37
C GLY A 121 0.50 12.32 -5.32
N GLY A 122 -0.70 12.78 -4.92
CA GLY A 122 -1.57 13.62 -5.74
C GLY A 122 -0.90 14.91 -6.21
N ALA A 123 -0.05 15.51 -5.37
CA ALA A 123 0.69 16.73 -5.69
C ALA A 123 1.69 16.57 -6.86
N PHE A 124 2.01 15.34 -7.25
CA PHE A 124 3.02 15.02 -8.26
C PHE A 124 2.46 14.31 -9.49
N CYS A 125 1.19 13.89 -9.46
CA CYS A 125 0.59 13.07 -10.51
C CYS A 125 -0.02 13.92 -11.63
N ASP A 126 -0.16 13.34 -12.82
CA ASP A 126 -0.82 13.97 -13.97
C ASP A 126 -2.36 13.88 -13.86
N GLU A 127 -2.85 12.73 -13.37
CA GLU A 127 -4.28 12.48 -13.21
C GLU A 127 -4.58 11.78 -11.87
N VAL A 128 -5.79 12.01 -11.36
CA VAL A 128 -6.33 11.30 -10.19
C VAL A 128 -7.46 10.38 -10.61
N TRP A 129 -7.32 9.10 -10.29
CA TRP A 129 -8.39 8.11 -10.38
C TRP A 129 -9.34 8.25 -9.19
N ILE A 130 -10.57 8.66 -9.45
CA ILE A 130 -11.65 8.67 -8.46
C ILE A 130 -12.35 7.32 -8.51
N GLY A 131 -12.57 6.71 -7.34
CA GLY A 131 -13.36 5.48 -7.26
C GLY A 131 -13.74 5.10 -5.84
N ASN A 132 -14.21 3.85 -5.66
CA ASN A 132 -14.70 3.34 -4.39
C ASN A 132 -14.16 1.93 -4.10
N LEU A 133 -13.14 1.83 -3.24
CA LEU A 133 -12.59 0.54 -2.80
C LEU A 133 -13.40 -0.08 -1.66
N THR A 134 -13.94 0.76 -0.78
CA THR A 134 -14.85 0.35 0.29
C THR A 134 -16.28 0.23 -0.25
N PRO A 135 -17.07 -0.77 0.21
CA PRO A 135 -18.48 -0.86 -0.14
C PRO A 135 -19.22 0.44 0.18
N LEU A 136 -20.07 0.88 -0.75
CA LEU A 136 -21.04 1.95 -0.51
C LEU A 136 -22.37 1.33 -0.06
N ALA A 137 -23.17 2.08 0.68
CA ALA A 137 -24.53 1.67 0.98
C ALA A 137 -25.40 1.73 -0.30
N PRO A 138 -26.43 0.88 -0.45
CA PRO A 138 -27.22 0.78 -1.68
C PRO A 138 -27.87 2.08 -2.15
N ASP A 139 -28.19 2.99 -1.23
CA ASP A 139 -28.80 4.30 -1.48
C ASP A 139 -27.80 5.38 -1.92
N ARG A 140 -26.50 5.09 -1.95
CA ARG A 140 -25.42 6.04 -2.31
C ARG A 140 -25.08 6.06 -3.80
N ILE A 141 -26.11 6.03 -4.63
CA ILE A 141 -26.02 5.99 -6.09
C ILE A 141 -25.22 7.17 -6.67
N LYS A 142 -25.39 8.39 -6.11
CA LYS A 142 -24.63 9.57 -6.57
C LYS A 142 -23.14 9.52 -6.26
N GLU A 143 -22.73 8.75 -5.24
CA GLU A 143 -21.32 8.55 -4.86
C GLU A 143 -20.70 7.38 -5.62
N ALA A 144 -21.52 6.52 -6.24
CA ALA A 144 -21.11 5.37 -7.03
C ALA A 144 -20.62 5.79 -8.42
N VAL A 145 -19.48 6.47 -8.46
CA VAL A 145 -18.81 6.91 -9.69
C VAL A 145 -17.35 6.50 -9.68
N THR A 146 -16.86 6.02 -10.82
CA THR A 146 -15.43 5.78 -11.08
C THR A 146 -15.03 6.54 -12.33
N CYS A 147 -14.02 7.41 -12.22
CA CYS A 147 -13.55 8.25 -13.32
C CYS A 147 -12.10 8.69 -13.12
N ALA A 148 -11.51 9.31 -14.14
CA ALA A 148 -10.19 9.92 -14.06
C ALA A 148 -10.27 11.43 -14.32
N ILE A 149 -9.50 12.22 -13.57
CA ILE A 149 -9.50 13.69 -13.63
C ILE A 149 -8.06 14.20 -13.72
N PRO A 150 -7.70 14.99 -14.74
CA PRO A 150 -6.42 15.71 -14.76
C PRO A 150 -6.27 16.63 -13.55
N VAL A 151 -5.10 16.66 -12.91
CA VAL A 151 -4.88 17.44 -11.68
C VAL A 151 -5.08 18.95 -11.87
N ASN A 152 -4.95 19.46 -13.09
CA ASN A 152 -5.14 20.85 -13.46
C ASN A 152 -6.58 21.19 -13.89
N SER A 153 -7.54 20.29 -13.69
CA SER A 153 -8.95 20.53 -14.04
C SER A 153 -9.52 21.70 -13.24
N ALA A 154 -10.27 22.58 -13.89
CA ALA A 154 -10.94 23.69 -13.21
C ALA A 154 -11.87 23.18 -12.10
N GLY A 155 -11.78 23.79 -10.91
CA GLY A 155 -12.54 23.40 -9.72
C GLY A 155 -11.92 22.26 -8.91
N LEU A 156 -10.87 21.59 -9.40
CA LEU A 156 -10.15 20.57 -8.64
C LEU A 156 -9.07 21.24 -7.77
N SER A 157 -9.02 20.87 -6.50
CA SER A 157 -7.93 21.27 -5.61
C SER A 157 -7.42 20.11 -4.76
N LEU A 158 -6.10 20.10 -4.54
CA LEU A 158 -5.40 19.11 -3.73
C LEU A 158 -4.81 19.81 -2.50
N TRP A 159 -5.32 19.46 -1.33
CA TRP A 159 -4.92 20.09 -0.08
C TRP A 159 -3.90 19.18 0.61
N SER A 160 -2.64 19.56 0.51
CA SER A 160 -1.52 18.85 1.11
C SER A 160 -1.55 18.94 2.62
N ARG A 161 -1.11 17.88 3.31
CA ARG A 161 -0.59 18.00 4.67
C ARG A 161 0.67 18.87 4.71
N ARG A 162 1.19 19.16 5.90
CA ARG A 162 2.53 19.75 6.05
C ARG A 162 3.55 18.91 5.28
N SER A 163 4.38 19.56 4.46
CA SER A 163 5.50 18.92 3.77
C SER A 163 6.59 18.60 4.80
N MET A 164 6.99 17.33 4.86
CA MET A 164 8.12 16.87 5.66
C MET A 164 9.43 17.16 4.92
N GLU A 165 9.41 17.15 3.59
CA GLU A 165 10.54 17.57 2.75
C GLU A 165 10.84 19.06 2.96
N GLY A 166 9.85 19.93 2.82
CA GLY A 166 10.02 21.38 3.05
C GLY A 166 10.26 21.75 4.52
N ALA A 167 10.01 20.84 5.46
CA ALA A 167 10.34 21.00 6.88
C ALA A 167 11.68 20.38 7.27
N ALA A 168 12.32 19.61 6.37
CA ALA A 168 13.62 19.00 6.62
C ALA A 168 14.72 20.08 6.60
N PRO A 169 15.46 20.30 7.70
CA PRO A 169 16.49 21.34 7.76
C PRO A 169 17.62 21.13 6.76
N ASN A 170 18.02 19.87 6.54
CA ASN A 170 19.03 19.49 5.56
C ASN A 170 18.93 17.98 5.25
N GLU A 171 19.56 17.59 4.14
CA GLU A 171 19.56 16.22 3.64
C GLU A 171 20.40 15.25 4.50
N PHE A 172 21.44 15.72 5.20
CA PHE A 172 22.28 14.84 6.00
C PHE A 172 21.53 14.32 7.24
N ASP A 173 20.85 15.21 7.94
CA ASP A 173 20.11 14.90 9.17
C ASP A 173 18.77 14.21 8.91
N TYR A 174 18.16 14.50 7.75
CA TYR A 174 16.86 13.95 7.33
C TYR A 174 16.93 13.40 5.90
N PRO A 175 17.72 12.35 5.66
CA PRO A 175 18.02 11.86 4.31
C PRO A 175 16.83 11.23 3.59
N LEU A 176 15.79 10.83 4.31
CA LEU A 176 14.58 10.24 3.74
C LEU A 176 13.46 11.26 3.63
N SER A 177 13.19 12.03 4.69
CA SER A 177 12.16 13.07 4.68
C SER A 177 12.40 14.09 3.56
N SER A 178 13.66 14.44 3.29
CA SER A 178 14.04 15.41 2.24
C SER A 178 13.85 14.90 0.81
N ARG A 179 13.58 13.60 0.59
CA ARG A 179 13.60 12.99 -0.76
C ARG A 179 12.43 12.08 -1.08
N PHE A 180 11.84 11.45 -0.07
CA PHE A 180 10.85 10.40 -0.24
C PHE A 180 9.47 10.77 0.32
N ASP A 181 9.23 12.05 0.62
CA ASP A 181 7.97 12.51 1.18
C ASP A 181 6.82 12.52 0.14
N GLU A 182 5.98 11.48 0.18
CA GLU A 182 4.74 11.44 -0.60
C GLU A 182 3.63 12.20 0.13
N SER A 183 3.32 13.43 -0.31
CA SER A 183 2.23 14.18 0.30
C SER A 183 0.90 13.44 0.22
N ASP A 184 0.22 13.38 1.36
CA ASP A 184 -1.13 12.82 1.49
C ASP A 184 -2.15 13.94 1.28
N CYS A 185 -2.64 14.09 0.06
CA CYS A 185 -3.54 15.19 -0.29
C CYS A 185 -5.01 14.86 -0.04
N MET A 186 -5.76 15.83 0.49
CA MET A 186 -7.22 15.80 0.42
C MET A 186 -7.65 16.31 -0.96
N LEU A 187 -8.55 15.62 -1.62
CA LEU A 187 -9.06 16.02 -2.93
C LEU A 187 -10.41 16.70 -2.76
N VAL A 188 -10.55 17.90 -3.29
CA VAL A 188 -11.78 18.69 -3.26
C VAL A 188 -12.18 19.04 -4.70
N CYS A 189 -13.40 18.67 -5.08
CA CYS A 189 -14.02 19.05 -6.34
C CYS A 189 -15.08 20.13 -6.07
N GLU A 190 -14.88 21.30 -6.66
CA GLU A 190 -15.86 22.38 -6.74
C GLU A 190 -16.41 22.45 -8.17
N HIS A 191 -17.51 21.74 -8.42
CA HIS A 191 -18.18 21.68 -9.74
C HIS A 191 -17.25 21.26 -10.89
N VAL A 192 -16.46 20.21 -10.67
CA VAL A 192 -15.48 19.72 -11.64
C VAL A 192 -16.18 18.98 -12.77
N ARG A 193 -15.99 19.45 -14.00
CA ARG A 193 -16.47 18.80 -15.22
C ARG A 193 -15.59 17.61 -15.58
N VAL A 194 -16.21 16.44 -15.74
CA VAL A 194 -15.54 15.22 -16.23
C VAL A 194 -16.25 14.74 -17.49
N PRO A 195 -15.55 14.66 -18.65
CA PRO A 195 -16.17 14.24 -19.89
C PRO A 195 -16.54 12.75 -19.86
N TRP A 196 -17.56 12.35 -20.62
CA TRP A 196 -18.00 10.95 -20.66
C TRP A 196 -16.89 9.96 -21.01
N SER A 197 -15.90 10.35 -21.81
CA SER A 197 -14.73 9.53 -22.16
C SER A 197 -13.85 9.14 -20.97
N ARG A 198 -14.02 9.80 -19.81
CA ARG A 198 -13.27 9.55 -18.57
C ARG A 198 -14.12 8.92 -17.47
N VAL A 199 -15.38 8.55 -17.76
CA VAL A 199 -16.30 7.91 -16.79
C VAL A 199 -16.39 6.41 -17.07
N PHE A 200 -15.99 5.60 -16.08
CA PHE A 200 -15.85 4.14 -16.19
C PHE A 200 -16.96 3.38 -15.47
N THR A 201 -17.55 3.96 -14.42
CA THR A 201 -18.79 3.46 -13.77
C THR A 201 -19.58 4.65 -13.25
N ILE A 202 -20.91 4.58 -13.25
CA ILE A 202 -21.76 5.62 -12.65
C ILE A 202 -23.09 5.03 -12.16
N GLY A 203 -23.61 5.53 -11.04
CA GLY A 203 -24.96 5.23 -10.57
C GLY A 203 -25.23 3.77 -10.16
N ASN A 204 -24.19 2.94 -10.09
CA ASN A 204 -24.32 1.53 -9.78
C ASN A 204 -23.30 1.14 -8.70
N VAL A 205 -23.79 0.92 -7.48
CA VAL A 205 -22.98 0.61 -6.30
C VAL A 205 -22.21 -0.71 -6.48
N ASP A 206 -22.87 -1.73 -7.02
CA ASP A 206 -22.25 -3.04 -7.23
C ASP A 206 -21.16 -2.95 -8.29
N LEU A 207 -21.42 -2.28 -9.42
CA LEU A 207 -20.44 -2.08 -10.48
C LEU A 207 -19.23 -1.25 -9.99
N SER A 208 -19.48 -0.23 -9.15
CA SER A 208 -18.43 0.58 -8.54
C SER A 208 -17.49 -0.23 -7.65
N ARG A 209 -17.91 -1.41 -7.17
CA ARG A 209 -17.07 -2.36 -6.44
C ARG A 209 -16.50 -3.43 -7.37
N ALA A 210 -17.30 -3.92 -8.32
CA ALA A 210 -16.94 -4.97 -9.27
C ALA A 210 -15.72 -4.59 -10.09
N ILE A 211 -15.56 -3.29 -10.43
CA ILE A 211 -14.37 -2.79 -11.15
C ILE A 211 -13.05 -3.19 -10.48
N TYR A 212 -13.02 -3.33 -9.15
CA TYR A 212 -11.84 -3.75 -8.41
C TYR A 212 -11.80 -5.25 -8.12
N MET A 213 -12.95 -5.83 -7.75
CA MET A 213 -13.03 -7.16 -7.13
C MET A 213 -13.33 -8.30 -8.12
N GLU A 214 -14.07 -7.99 -9.18
CA GLU A 214 -14.44 -8.96 -10.22
C GLU A 214 -13.45 -8.96 -11.38
N THR A 215 -12.63 -7.90 -11.49
CA THR A 215 -11.48 -7.82 -12.40
C THR A 215 -10.18 -8.21 -11.71
N GLY A 216 -9.03 -7.99 -12.37
CA GLY A 216 -7.70 -8.13 -11.76
C GLY A 216 -7.24 -6.93 -10.91
N GLY A 217 -8.03 -5.85 -10.86
CA GLY A 217 -7.57 -4.54 -10.39
C GLY A 217 -7.04 -4.54 -8.96
N HIS A 218 -7.84 -5.05 -8.01
CA HIS A 218 -7.44 -5.08 -6.60
C HIS A 218 -6.21 -5.98 -6.37
N TYR A 219 -6.12 -7.10 -7.09
CA TYR A 219 -5.06 -8.08 -6.90
C TYR A 219 -3.71 -7.59 -7.43
N PHE A 220 -3.69 -6.95 -8.61
CA PHE A 220 -2.46 -6.41 -9.19
C PHE A 220 -1.92 -5.20 -8.45
N GLY A 221 -2.81 -4.30 -8.01
CA GLY A 221 -2.44 -3.15 -7.20
C GLY A 221 -1.78 -3.55 -5.88
N ASN A 222 -2.37 -4.51 -5.18
CA ASN A 222 -1.83 -4.98 -3.90
C ASN A 222 -0.61 -5.91 -4.07
N HIS A 223 -0.46 -6.61 -5.19
CA HIS A 223 0.78 -7.31 -5.51
C HIS A 223 1.97 -6.33 -5.59
N GLN A 224 1.80 -5.21 -6.29
CA GLN A 224 2.81 -4.15 -6.34
C GLN A 224 3.16 -3.66 -4.92
N SER A 225 2.14 -3.46 -4.08
CA SER A 225 2.35 -3.02 -2.70
C SER A 225 3.15 -4.01 -1.87
N ASN A 226 2.93 -5.32 -2.03
CA ASN A 226 3.70 -6.37 -1.37
C ASN A 226 5.15 -6.41 -1.84
N VAL A 227 5.39 -6.28 -3.16
CA VAL A 227 6.75 -6.21 -3.74
C VAL A 227 7.51 -4.98 -3.22
N ARG A 228 6.81 -3.84 -3.10
CA ARG A 228 7.38 -2.61 -2.55
C ARG A 228 7.71 -2.76 -1.06
N PHE A 229 6.81 -3.35 -0.28
CA PHE A 229 7.06 -3.62 1.14
C PHE A 229 8.29 -4.51 1.34
N TRP A 230 8.47 -5.53 0.49
CA TRP A 230 9.65 -6.39 0.54
C TRP A 230 10.95 -5.59 0.43
N SER A 231 11.04 -4.64 -0.52
CA SER A 231 12.20 -3.77 -0.68
C SER A 231 12.44 -2.88 0.54
N LYS A 232 11.37 -2.34 1.13
CA LYS A 232 11.44 -1.57 2.39
C LYS A 232 11.98 -2.41 3.54
N LEU A 233 11.52 -3.65 3.65
CA LEU A 233 11.97 -4.53 4.73
C LEU A 233 13.45 -4.86 4.59
N GLN A 234 13.97 -4.99 3.36
CA GLN A 234 15.41 -5.14 3.12
C GLN A 234 16.22 -3.94 3.63
N LEU A 235 15.73 -2.70 3.43
CA LEU A 235 16.34 -1.51 4.01
C LEU A 235 16.36 -1.59 5.54
N ILE A 236 15.22 -1.91 6.17
CA ILE A 236 15.09 -1.94 7.64
C ILE A 236 15.98 -3.03 8.26
N VAL A 237 16.00 -4.24 7.70
CA VAL A 237 16.84 -5.35 8.19
C VAL A 237 18.34 -5.05 7.97
N GLY A 238 18.69 -4.48 6.82
CA GLY A 238 20.05 -4.02 6.53
C GLY A 238 20.52 -2.96 7.52
N LEU A 239 19.64 -2.02 7.85
CA LEU A 239 19.85 -0.97 8.84
C LEU A 239 20.07 -1.55 10.24
N ALA A 240 19.21 -2.47 10.69
CA ALA A 240 19.34 -3.14 11.98
C ALA A 240 20.71 -3.84 12.13
N ASN A 241 21.15 -4.53 11.08
CA ASN A 241 22.46 -5.17 11.05
C ASN A 241 23.61 -4.15 11.12
N LYS A 242 23.54 -3.06 10.36
CA LYS A 242 24.56 -1.99 10.41
C LYS A 242 24.64 -1.33 11.79
N ILE A 243 23.50 -1.07 12.42
CA ILE A 243 23.44 -0.49 13.77
C ILE A 243 24.06 -1.42 14.81
N ALA A 244 23.74 -2.72 14.76
CA ALA A 244 24.34 -3.69 15.67
C ALA A 244 25.87 -3.81 15.50
N LYS A 245 26.38 -3.62 14.27
CA LYS A 245 27.83 -3.56 14.00
C LYS A 245 28.46 -2.27 14.52
N SER A 246 27.85 -1.11 14.24
CA SER A 246 28.33 0.20 14.71
C SER A 246 28.36 0.29 16.24
N ALA A 247 27.40 -0.32 16.92
CA ALA A 247 27.38 -0.42 18.38
C ALA A 247 28.28 -1.54 18.95
N SER A 248 28.97 -2.31 18.11
CA SER A 248 29.81 -3.45 18.52
C SER A 248 29.08 -4.53 19.33
N VAL A 249 27.75 -4.66 19.16
CA VAL A 249 26.90 -5.61 19.89
C VAL A 249 26.45 -6.79 19.03
N ARG A 250 26.75 -6.81 17.73
CA ARG A 250 26.37 -7.91 16.81
C ARG A 250 26.88 -9.29 17.26
N GLY A 251 27.97 -9.36 18.02
CA GLY A 251 28.49 -10.62 18.57
C GLY A 251 27.67 -11.21 19.71
N ILE A 252 26.78 -10.43 20.35
CA ILE A 252 25.99 -10.85 21.50
C ILE A 252 24.89 -11.82 21.04
N PRO A 253 24.76 -13.03 21.63
CA PRO A 253 23.76 -14.01 21.20
C PRO A 253 22.32 -13.50 21.15
N ALA A 254 21.89 -12.70 22.13
CA ALA A 254 20.56 -12.10 22.14
C ALA A 254 20.33 -11.14 20.95
N VAL A 255 21.35 -10.34 20.58
CA VAL A 255 21.28 -9.47 19.41
C VAL A 255 21.25 -10.30 18.11
N GLN A 256 22.01 -11.39 18.04
CA GLN A 256 21.99 -12.29 16.89
C GLN A 256 20.64 -12.98 16.70
N GLU A 257 19.99 -13.39 17.79
CA GLU A 257 18.63 -13.93 17.76
C GLU A 257 17.67 -12.91 17.15
N THR A 258 17.71 -11.65 17.62
CA THR A 258 16.83 -10.59 17.12
C THR A 258 17.08 -10.29 15.64
N LEU A 259 18.34 -10.19 15.23
CA LEU A 259 18.71 -10.01 13.82
C LEU A 259 18.31 -11.22 12.96
N GLY A 260 18.42 -12.43 13.50
CA GLY A 260 17.99 -13.66 12.84
C GLY A 260 16.48 -13.70 12.63
N LYS A 261 15.70 -13.28 13.63
CA LYS A 261 14.25 -13.11 13.53
C LYS A 261 13.87 -12.10 12.45
N LEU A 262 14.51 -10.93 12.44
CA LEU A 262 14.30 -9.90 11.41
C LEU A 262 14.63 -10.43 10.00
N ALA A 263 15.72 -11.18 9.85
CA ALA A 263 16.07 -11.81 8.58
C ALA A 263 15.04 -12.86 8.14
N ALA A 264 14.52 -13.69 9.05
CA ALA A 264 13.47 -14.66 8.75
C ALA A 264 12.16 -14.00 8.33
N MET A 265 11.82 -12.86 8.93
CA MET A 265 10.65 -12.06 8.55
C MET A 265 10.80 -11.50 7.12
N GLU A 266 11.99 -11.00 6.74
CA GLU A 266 12.27 -10.57 5.37
C GLU A 266 12.16 -11.73 4.37
N ALA A 267 12.73 -12.88 4.69
CA ALA A 267 12.63 -14.07 3.84
C ALA A 267 11.18 -14.56 3.70
N THR A 268 10.35 -14.37 4.74
CA THR A 268 8.92 -14.72 4.71
C THR A 268 8.16 -13.87 3.68
N ILE A 269 8.32 -12.54 3.70
CA ILE A 269 7.63 -11.69 2.72
C ILE A 269 8.14 -11.95 1.29
N ALA A 270 9.45 -12.20 1.12
CA ALA A 270 10.02 -12.60 -0.15
C ALA A 270 9.36 -13.88 -0.69
N GLY A 271 9.25 -14.91 0.17
CA GLY A 271 8.59 -16.17 -0.15
C GLY A 271 7.12 -16.00 -0.54
N LEU A 272 6.38 -15.15 0.18
CA LEU A 272 4.98 -14.85 -0.14
C LEU A 272 4.83 -14.12 -1.48
N VAL A 273 5.72 -13.17 -1.80
CA VAL A 273 5.73 -12.45 -3.09
C VAL A 273 6.05 -13.40 -4.25
N HIS A 274 7.04 -14.28 -4.09
CA HIS A 274 7.36 -15.28 -5.10
C HIS A 274 6.23 -16.32 -5.25
N GLY A 275 5.64 -16.76 -4.14
CA GLY A 275 4.51 -17.69 -4.16
C GLY A 275 3.29 -17.12 -4.90
N GLN A 276 3.03 -15.82 -4.77
CA GLN A 276 1.96 -15.13 -5.53
C GLN A 276 2.09 -15.31 -7.05
N VAL A 277 3.33 -15.33 -7.57
CA VAL A 277 3.60 -15.50 -9.01
C VAL A 277 3.63 -16.98 -9.39
N SER A 278 4.29 -17.82 -8.60
CA SER A 278 4.45 -19.24 -8.91
C SER A 278 3.12 -20.00 -8.89
N ASP A 279 2.23 -19.70 -7.94
CA ASP A 279 0.90 -20.31 -7.80
C ASP A 279 -0.20 -19.41 -8.39
N HIS A 280 0.09 -18.74 -9.50
CA HIS A 280 -0.87 -17.85 -10.17
C HIS A 280 -2.15 -18.59 -10.59
N GLN A 281 -3.22 -17.82 -10.80
CA GLN A 281 -4.56 -18.33 -11.05
C GLN A 281 -5.09 -17.79 -12.38
N PRO A 282 -5.98 -18.51 -13.08
CA PRO A 282 -6.69 -17.95 -14.22
C PRO A 282 -7.61 -16.81 -13.75
N LEU A 283 -7.70 -15.75 -14.56
CA LEU A 283 -8.61 -14.63 -14.33
C LEU A 283 -9.80 -14.66 -15.29
N GLY A 284 -9.59 -15.09 -16.54
CA GLY A 284 -10.59 -15.14 -17.63
C GLY A 284 -9.95 -14.78 -18.97
N ASP A 285 -10.54 -15.20 -20.10
CA ASP A 285 -10.09 -14.87 -21.48
C ASP A 285 -8.57 -15.03 -21.76
N GLY A 286 -7.97 -16.03 -21.11
CA GLY A 286 -6.54 -16.33 -21.22
C GLY A 286 -5.62 -15.36 -20.48
N TYR A 287 -6.16 -14.51 -19.60
CA TYR A 287 -5.38 -13.74 -18.63
C TYR A 287 -5.22 -14.50 -17.32
N VAL A 288 -4.13 -14.20 -16.62
CA VAL A 288 -3.83 -14.74 -15.29
C VAL A 288 -3.76 -13.65 -14.24
N VAL A 289 -3.93 -14.02 -12.99
CA VAL A 289 -3.77 -13.16 -11.82
C VAL A 289 -2.83 -13.81 -10.82
N VAL A 290 -2.13 -13.00 -10.01
CA VAL A 290 -1.37 -13.54 -8.88
C VAL A 290 -2.27 -14.32 -7.93
N ASN A 291 -1.70 -15.28 -7.19
CA ASN A 291 -2.43 -16.04 -6.20
C ASN A 291 -3.08 -15.10 -5.16
N GLN A 292 -4.41 -15.08 -5.14
CA GLN A 292 -5.15 -14.11 -4.33
C GLN A 292 -4.96 -14.39 -2.83
N ARG A 293 -4.93 -15.68 -2.44
CA ARG A 293 -4.78 -16.08 -1.03
C ARG A 293 -3.41 -15.66 -0.49
N TYR A 294 -2.33 -15.87 -1.25
CA TYR A 294 -0.99 -15.46 -0.83
C TYR A 294 -0.83 -13.94 -0.83
N MET A 295 -1.49 -13.24 -1.76
CA MET A 295 -1.50 -11.78 -1.80
C MET A 295 -2.13 -11.19 -0.52
N TYR A 296 -3.32 -11.64 -0.11
CA TYR A 296 -3.94 -11.16 1.13
C TYR A 296 -3.23 -11.64 2.39
N ALA A 297 -2.61 -12.83 2.37
CA ALA A 297 -1.76 -13.29 3.46
C ALA A 297 -0.57 -12.33 3.66
N ALA A 298 0.08 -11.91 2.57
CA ALA A 298 1.15 -10.92 2.62
C ALA A 298 0.68 -9.56 3.14
N LEU A 299 -0.47 -9.05 2.68
CA LEU A 299 -1.04 -7.79 3.19
C LEU A 299 -1.27 -7.85 4.71
N SER A 300 -1.94 -8.90 5.19
CA SER A 300 -2.21 -9.08 6.62
C SER A 300 -0.91 -9.21 7.41
N TRP A 301 0.07 -9.95 6.88
CA TRP A 301 1.36 -10.11 7.51
C TRP A 301 2.11 -8.77 7.62
N CYS A 302 2.13 -7.96 6.55
CA CYS A 302 2.75 -6.65 6.56
C CYS A 302 2.12 -5.72 7.62
N GLN A 303 0.78 -5.66 7.69
CA GLN A 303 0.05 -4.83 8.66
C GLN A 303 0.35 -5.22 10.11
N ASP A 304 0.43 -6.52 10.39
CA ASP A 304 0.67 -7.00 11.76
C ASP A 304 2.13 -6.83 12.21
N ASN A 305 3.07 -6.84 11.26
CA ASN A 305 4.49 -6.92 11.58
C ASN A 305 5.25 -5.61 11.42
N TYR A 306 4.81 -4.66 10.58
CA TYR A 306 5.60 -3.45 10.31
C TYR A 306 5.90 -2.63 11.57
N GLY A 307 4.88 -2.32 12.37
CA GLY A 307 5.06 -1.55 13.61
C GLY A 307 5.97 -2.26 14.62
N LEU A 308 5.83 -3.59 14.76
CA LEU A 308 6.68 -4.41 15.62
C LEU A 308 8.13 -4.41 15.15
N ILE A 309 8.36 -4.61 13.85
CA ILE A 309 9.69 -4.57 13.25
C ILE A 309 10.36 -3.22 13.51
N CYS A 310 9.65 -2.11 13.26
CA CYS A 310 10.19 -0.77 13.53
C CYS A 310 10.54 -0.58 15.01
N ALA A 311 9.68 -1.04 15.93
CA ALA A 311 9.94 -0.98 17.36
C ALA A 311 11.18 -1.81 17.75
N THR A 312 11.32 -3.03 17.22
CA THR A 312 12.48 -3.90 17.45
C THR A 312 13.79 -3.26 16.97
N VAL A 313 13.80 -2.64 15.79
CA VAL A 313 15.01 -1.96 15.29
C VAL A 313 15.34 -0.72 16.13
N ARG A 314 14.32 0.03 16.58
CA ARG A 314 14.52 1.15 17.51
C ARG A 314 15.07 0.70 18.87
N GLU A 315 14.65 -0.45 19.37
CA GLU A 315 15.21 -1.01 20.60
C GLU A 315 16.69 -1.36 20.43
N LEU A 316 17.07 -1.98 19.30
CA LEU A 316 18.47 -2.25 18.95
C LEU A 316 19.34 -0.99 18.84
N MET A 317 18.76 0.17 18.51
CA MET A 317 19.48 1.45 18.48
C MET A 317 19.88 1.95 19.87
N GLY A 318 19.16 1.54 20.91
CA GLY A 318 19.31 2.09 22.26
C GLY A 318 19.26 3.62 22.28
N GLY A 319 20.06 4.22 23.17
CA GLY A 319 20.13 5.68 23.32
C GLY A 319 21.12 6.39 22.39
N ALA A 320 21.78 5.69 21.47
CA ALA A 320 22.90 6.25 20.71
C ALA A 320 22.50 7.43 19.81
N ILE A 321 21.26 7.45 19.29
CA ILE A 321 20.76 8.59 18.51
C ILE A 321 20.69 9.89 19.33
N PHE A 322 20.36 9.81 20.62
CA PHE A 322 20.26 10.98 21.50
C PHE A 322 21.62 11.55 21.89
N GLN A 323 22.68 10.79 21.63
CA GLN A 323 24.05 11.24 21.84
C GLN A 323 24.57 11.99 20.60
N MET A 324 23.91 11.92 19.44
CA MET A 324 24.39 12.60 18.24
C MET A 324 24.26 14.12 18.36
N PRO A 325 25.18 14.90 17.76
CA PRO A 325 25.05 16.34 17.65
C PRO A 325 23.71 16.76 17.03
N ALA A 326 23.31 18.00 17.32
CA ALA A 326 22.04 18.57 16.85
C ALA A 326 21.90 18.42 15.32
N ASP A 327 22.93 18.80 14.59
CA ASP A 327 22.97 18.75 13.14
C ASP A 327 24.41 18.64 12.61
N ILE A 328 24.52 18.47 11.29
CA ILE A 328 25.79 18.27 10.58
C ILE A 328 26.79 19.43 10.72
N SER A 329 26.39 20.64 11.11
CA SER A 329 27.30 21.79 11.21
C SER A 329 28.41 21.60 12.26
N ILE A 330 28.32 20.57 13.11
CA ILE A 330 29.38 20.19 14.06
C ILE A 330 30.75 20.04 13.37
N ILE A 331 30.78 19.57 12.12
CA ILE A 331 32.03 19.34 11.37
C ILE A 331 32.69 20.63 10.89
N GLU A 332 31.95 21.74 10.85
CA GLU A 332 32.43 23.04 10.39
C GLU A 332 33.26 23.75 11.48
N SER A 333 33.07 23.37 12.74
CA SER A 333 33.76 23.96 13.88
C SER A 333 34.98 23.12 14.24
N GLY A 334 36.19 23.57 13.86
CA GLY A 334 37.42 22.79 14.05
C GLY A 334 37.56 22.16 15.44
N LYS A 335 37.44 22.95 16.52
CA LYS A 335 37.53 22.43 17.89
C LYS A 335 36.41 21.45 18.26
N LEU A 336 35.17 21.72 17.83
CA LEU A 336 34.04 20.83 18.15
C LEU A 336 34.09 19.54 17.32
N ASN A 337 34.53 19.64 16.06
CA ASN A 337 34.75 18.51 15.18
C ASN A 337 35.84 17.59 15.74
N ASP A 338 36.96 18.15 16.23
CA ASP A 338 38.02 17.35 16.88
C ASP A 338 37.48 16.57 18.08
N ILE A 339 36.65 17.21 18.91
CA ILE A 339 35.96 16.57 20.05
C ILE A 339 35.00 15.49 19.55
N PHE A 340 34.20 15.79 18.54
CA PHE A 340 33.22 14.88 17.97
C PHE A 340 33.90 13.62 17.42
N GLU A 341 34.91 13.78 16.58
CA GLU A 341 35.70 12.66 16.07
C GLU A 341 36.38 11.87 17.19
N THR A 342 36.89 12.53 18.23
CA THR A 342 37.55 11.85 19.36
C THR A 342 36.59 10.96 20.16
N TYR A 343 35.35 11.40 20.40
CA TYR A 343 34.44 10.74 21.35
C TYR A 343 33.31 9.92 20.70
N TRP A 344 32.96 10.17 19.44
CA TRP A 344 31.89 9.44 18.73
C TRP A 344 32.40 8.37 17.79
N ALA A 345 33.64 8.46 17.33
CA ALA A 345 34.25 7.43 16.51
C ALA A 345 34.40 6.10 17.28
N THR A 346 34.54 5.02 16.52
CA THR A 346 34.88 3.69 17.02
C THR A 346 36.06 3.13 16.23
N ASP A 347 36.63 2.02 16.67
CA ASP A 347 37.75 1.35 15.99
C ASP A 347 37.46 1.01 14.50
N GLY A 348 36.18 0.96 14.09
CA GLY A 348 35.77 0.60 12.73
C GLY A 348 34.94 1.64 11.97
N GLU A 349 34.66 2.81 12.55
CA GLU A 349 33.77 3.82 11.95
C GLU A 349 34.10 5.24 12.46
N THR A 350 34.15 6.22 11.55
CA THR A 350 34.32 7.65 11.89
C THR A 350 33.10 8.19 12.65
N ALA A 351 33.26 9.29 13.38
CA ALA A 351 32.10 9.89 14.06
C ALA A 351 31.03 10.34 13.05
N LEU A 352 31.47 10.89 11.91
CA LEU A 352 30.58 11.31 10.82
C LEU A 352 29.78 10.15 10.20
N ASP A 353 30.44 9.03 9.85
CA ASP A 353 29.75 7.87 9.27
C ASP A 353 28.73 7.28 10.25
N ARG A 354 29.11 7.23 11.53
CA ARG A 354 28.23 6.79 12.60
C ARG A 354 27.02 7.70 12.72
N MET A 355 27.22 9.01 12.78
CA MET A 355 26.10 9.97 12.82
C MET A 355 25.18 9.83 11.60
N LYS A 356 25.75 9.66 10.40
CA LYS A 356 24.99 9.43 9.17
C LYS A 356 24.10 8.19 9.26
N LEU A 357 24.61 7.08 9.80
CA LEU A 357 23.84 5.85 10.02
C LEU A 357 22.68 6.07 11.00
N TYR A 358 22.93 6.72 12.13
CA TYR A 358 21.92 6.93 13.16
C TYR A 358 20.86 7.97 12.74
N LYS A 359 21.23 9.02 12.01
CA LYS A 359 20.28 9.99 11.44
C LYS A 359 19.36 9.34 10.41
N LEU A 360 19.92 8.51 9.50
CA LEU A 360 19.12 7.68 8.59
C LEU A 360 18.14 6.77 9.36
N ALA A 361 18.61 6.11 10.41
CA ALA A 361 17.79 5.20 11.20
C ALA A 361 16.63 5.94 11.90
N TRP A 362 16.94 7.09 12.49
CA TRP A 362 15.94 7.92 13.16
C TRP A 362 14.89 8.43 12.18
N ASP A 363 15.31 8.90 11.01
CA ASP A 363 14.40 9.42 10.00
C ASP A 363 13.46 8.33 9.46
N LEU A 364 13.95 7.10 9.32
CA LEU A 364 13.11 5.97 8.88
C LEU A 364 12.11 5.50 9.95
N LEU A 365 12.47 5.56 11.24
CA LEU A 365 11.78 4.82 12.29
C LEU A 365 11.03 5.68 13.31
N ALA A 366 11.39 6.96 13.44
CA ALA A 366 10.95 7.78 14.57
C ALA A 366 10.69 9.26 14.26
N SER A 367 11.15 9.80 13.13
CA SER A 367 10.76 11.16 12.69
C SER A 367 9.27 11.23 12.32
N GLU A 368 8.76 12.43 12.01
CA GLU A 368 7.40 12.60 11.49
C GLU A 368 7.16 11.74 10.23
N PHE A 369 8.18 11.60 9.37
CA PHE A 369 8.18 10.72 8.21
C PHE A 369 8.11 9.24 8.59
N GLY A 370 8.96 8.78 9.52
CA GLY A 370 8.92 7.42 10.03
C GLY A 370 7.57 7.06 10.66
N ALA A 371 7.02 7.96 11.48
CA ALA A 371 5.71 7.79 12.11
C ALA A 371 4.57 7.75 11.09
N ARG A 372 4.59 8.64 10.08
CA ARG A 372 3.65 8.59 8.95
C ARG A 372 3.76 7.27 8.20
N HIS A 373 4.95 6.73 8.01
CA HIS A 373 5.12 5.43 7.38
C HIS A 373 4.54 4.28 8.21
N VAL A 374 4.67 4.28 9.54
CA VAL A 374 3.98 3.30 10.39
C VAL A 374 2.47 3.38 10.20
N GLN A 375 1.91 4.60 10.22
CA GLN A 375 0.49 4.80 10.00
C GLN A 375 0.06 4.35 8.60
N TYR A 376 0.86 4.64 7.58
CA TYR A 376 0.62 4.22 6.21
C TYR A 376 0.61 2.68 6.09
N GLU A 377 1.64 1.98 6.57
CA GLU A 377 1.75 0.52 6.42
C GLU A 377 0.64 -0.23 7.18
N ASN A 378 0.13 0.35 8.27
CA ASN A 378 -1.00 -0.22 9.02
C ASN A 378 -2.33 -0.16 8.25
N PHE A 379 -2.52 0.83 7.36
CA PHE A 379 -3.84 1.15 6.80
C PHE A 379 -3.89 1.29 5.27
N TYR A 380 -2.77 1.15 4.55
CA TYR A 380 -2.75 1.44 3.10
C TYR A 380 -3.68 0.51 2.28
N ALA A 381 -3.88 -0.73 2.72
CA ALA A 381 -4.82 -1.69 2.13
C ALA A 381 -6.21 -1.67 2.79
N GLY A 382 -6.47 -0.69 3.65
CA GLY A 382 -7.65 -0.56 4.49
C GLY A 382 -7.44 -1.12 5.91
N PRO A 383 -8.45 -0.98 6.79
CA PRO A 383 -8.41 -1.54 8.14
C PRO A 383 -8.12 -3.06 8.16
N PRO A 384 -7.34 -3.58 9.14
CA PRO A 384 -6.93 -4.98 9.17
C PRO A 384 -8.07 -6.00 9.09
N PHE A 385 -9.24 -5.69 9.67
CA PHE A 385 -10.39 -6.59 9.62
C PHE A 385 -10.92 -6.81 8.18
N LEU A 386 -10.82 -5.80 7.30
CA LEU A 386 -11.23 -5.95 5.90
C LEU A 386 -10.26 -6.86 5.14
N VAL A 387 -8.95 -6.68 5.35
CA VAL A 387 -7.92 -7.54 4.74
C VAL A 387 -8.12 -8.98 5.19
N ARG A 388 -8.38 -9.22 6.48
CA ARG A 388 -8.65 -10.57 7.02
C ARG A 388 -9.98 -11.15 6.54
N ALA A 389 -11.00 -10.32 6.30
CA ALA A 389 -12.24 -10.79 5.69
C ALA A 389 -12.01 -11.37 4.29
N HIS A 390 -11.06 -10.83 3.51
CA HIS A 390 -10.65 -11.44 2.25
C HIS A 390 -9.94 -12.77 2.45
N SER A 391 -9.05 -12.89 3.45
CA SER A 391 -8.42 -14.16 3.80
C SER A 391 -9.44 -15.22 4.23
N MET A 392 -10.45 -14.83 5.01
CA MET A 392 -11.56 -15.71 5.39
C MET A 392 -12.33 -16.22 4.17
N ARG A 393 -12.65 -15.31 3.23
CA ARG A 393 -13.41 -15.64 2.01
C ARG A 393 -12.64 -16.55 1.04
N LEU A 394 -11.33 -16.40 0.96
CA LEU A 394 -10.48 -17.11 -0.02
C LEU A 394 -9.86 -18.40 0.52
N ALA A 395 -10.02 -18.69 1.82
CA ALA A 395 -9.56 -19.93 2.39
C ALA A 395 -10.40 -21.11 1.84
N PRO A 396 -9.77 -22.21 1.40
CA PRO A 396 -10.48 -23.39 0.91
C PRO A 396 -10.99 -24.23 2.09
N TRP A 397 -11.97 -23.70 2.83
CA TRP A 397 -12.50 -24.31 4.06
C TRP A 397 -12.96 -25.75 3.84
N ASP A 398 -13.70 -26.02 2.76
CA ASP A 398 -14.12 -27.39 2.41
C ASP A 398 -12.95 -28.39 2.33
N ARG A 399 -11.78 -27.94 1.86
CA ARG A 399 -10.57 -28.78 1.79
C ARG A 399 -9.94 -28.96 3.17
N PHE A 400 -9.92 -27.92 4.01
CA PHE A 400 -9.41 -28.00 5.36
C PHE A 400 -10.28 -28.91 6.22
N ASP A 401 -11.60 -28.76 6.12
CA ASP A 401 -12.60 -29.57 6.82
C ASP A 401 -12.52 -31.02 6.35
N ALA A 402 -12.46 -31.28 5.04
CA ALA A 402 -12.28 -32.64 4.52
C ALA A 402 -11.01 -33.34 5.03
N THR A 403 -9.93 -32.59 5.31
CA THR A 403 -8.70 -33.15 5.91
C THR A 403 -8.98 -33.64 7.34
N VAL A 404 -9.73 -32.84 8.12
CA VAL A 404 -10.15 -33.20 9.47
C VAL A 404 -11.13 -34.38 9.43
N ASP A 405 -12.14 -34.32 8.58
CA ASP A 405 -13.15 -35.37 8.42
C ASP A 405 -12.53 -36.72 8.04
N THR A 406 -11.53 -36.70 7.15
CA THR A 406 -10.79 -37.91 6.76
C THR A 406 -10.09 -38.55 7.97
N LEU A 407 -9.48 -37.73 8.83
CA LEU A 407 -8.85 -38.22 10.06
C LEU A 407 -9.90 -38.71 11.06
N MET A 408 -10.99 -37.96 11.24
CA MET A 408 -12.08 -38.35 12.14
C MET A 408 -12.73 -39.69 11.73
N ALA A 409 -12.85 -39.94 10.42
CA ALA A 409 -13.37 -41.20 9.91
C ALA A 409 -12.44 -42.40 10.19
N SER A 410 -11.16 -42.16 10.50
CA SER A 410 -10.19 -43.24 10.75
C SER A 410 -10.26 -43.80 12.17
N TYR A 411 -11.09 -43.24 13.05
CA TYR A 411 -11.26 -43.73 14.42
C TYR A 411 -12.72 -43.64 14.88
N GLY A 412 -13.10 -44.53 15.80
CA GLY A 412 -14.45 -44.59 16.36
C GLY A 412 -14.45 -45.31 17.70
N PRO A 413 -15.60 -45.37 18.39
CA PRO A 413 -15.71 -46.10 19.64
C PRO A 413 -15.35 -47.58 19.41
N GLN A 414 -14.42 -48.11 20.21
CA GLN A 414 -14.08 -49.53 20.18
C GLN A 414 -15.33 -50.33 20.53
N SER A 415 -15.80 -51.19 19.63
CA SER A 415 -16.83 -52.17 20.00
C SER A 415 -16.19 -53.18 20.94
N HIS A 416 -16.35 -53.01 22.26
CA HIS A 416 -16.12 -54.07 23.22
C HIS A 416 -17.26 -55.09 23.12
N THR A 417 -17.38 -55.79 21.99
CA THR A 417 -18.05 -57.08 21.98
C THR A 417 -17.15 -58.05 22.75
N ARG A 418 -17.36 -58.09 24.07
CA ARG A 418 -16.96 -59.24 24.88
C ARG A 418 -17.67 -60.44 24.26
N THR A 419 -16.95 -61.26 23.50
CA THR A 419 -17.35 -62.65 23.28
C THR A 419 -17.39 -63.28 24.67
N ALA A 420 -18.61 -63.41 25.21
CA ALA A 420 -18.87 -64.24 26.38
C ALA A 420 -18.54 -65.69 26.01
N ALA A 421 -17.91 -66.36 26.97
CA ALA A 421 -17.37 -67.71 26.91
C ALA A 421 -18.34 -68.77 26.37
N GLU A 422 -17.78 -69.74 25.65
CA GLU A 422 -18.03 -71.18 25.87
C GLU A 422 -16.69 -71.93 25.88
#